data_AF-A0A7X9BP21-F1
#
_entry.id   AF-A0A7X9BP21-F1
#
_cell.length_a   1.000
_cell.length_b   1.000
_cell.length_c   1.000
_cell.angle_alpha   90.00
_cell.angle_beta   90.00
_cell.angle_gamma   90.00
#
_symmetry.space_group_name_H-M   'P 1'
#
loop_
_entity.id
_entity.type
_entity.pdbx_description
1 polymer ?
#
loop_
_entity_poly.entity_id
_entity_poly.type
_entity_poly.pdbx_seq_one_letter_code
_entity_poly.pdbx_strand_id
1 'polypeptide(L)' 'RRAEEIIVDDAPVLWLFQQEAFKIVGPDVNGFKLDSMEMVDWYSLELKKPELEKQTSMIPEVSPSEV' A
#
# COMPACT_ATOMS: atom_id res chain seq x y z
N ARG A 1 -27.33 9.10 10.56
CA ARG A 1 -28.13 8.81 11.78
C ARG A 1 -29.52 8.30 11.43
N ARG A 2 -30.53 9.13 11.06
CA ARG A 2 -31.88 8.61 10.75
C ARG A 2 -31.94 7.50 9.68
N ALA A 3 -31.15 7.60 8.60
CA ALA A 3 -31.20 6.62 7.52
C ALA A 3 -30.57 5.26 7.89
N GLU A 4 -29.53 5.25 8.73
CA GLU A 4 -28.88 4.01 9.18
C GLU A 4 -29.77 3.28 10.20
N GLU A 5 -30.44 4.04 11.08
CA GLU A 5 -31.38 3.52 12.08
C GLU A 5 -32.59 2.81 11.42
N ILE A 6 -33.08 3.33 10.28
CA ILE A 6 -34.20 2.73 9.53
C ILE A 6 -33.84 1.37 8.93
N ILE A 7 -32.61 1.17 8.46
CA ILE A 7 -32.20 -0.09 7.83
C ILE A 7 -32.09 -1.23 8.86
N VAL A 8 -31.77 -0.90 10.12
CA VAL A 8 -31.65 -1.88 11.20
C VAL A 8 -33.02 -2.40 11.65
N ASP A 9 -34.07 -1.56 11.68
CA ASP A 9 -35.39 -1.92 12.20
C ASP A 9 -36.24 -2.77 11.24
N ASP A 10 -36.14 -2.56 9.92
CA ASP A 10 -36.90 -3.32 8.90
C ASP A 10 -36.20 -4.65 8.50
N ALA A 11 -34.94 -4.81 8.93
CA ALA A 11 -34.05 -5.97 8.79
C ALA A 11 -34.34 -6.97 7.63
N PRO A 12 -34.22 -6.58 6.35
CA PRO A 12 -34.20 -7.55 5.25
C PRO A 12 -32.90 -8.39 5.21
N VAL A 13 -31.82 -7.94 5.86
CA VAL A 13 -30.50 -8.61 5.91
C VAL A 13 -29.84 -8.37 7.27
N LEU A 14 -29.17 -9.39 7.79
CA LEU A 14 -28.41 -9.33 9.05
C LEU A 14 -26.93 -9.02 8.77
N TRP A 15 -26.43 -7.87 9.23
CA TRP A 15 -25.00 -7.54 9.15
C TRP A 15 -24.22 -8.23 10.27
N LEU A 16 -23.42 -9.23 9.91
CA LEU A 16 -22.67 -10.04 10.87
C LEU A 16 -21.30 -9.46 11.21
N PHE A 17 -20.62 -8.87 10.23
CA PHE A 17 -19.27 -8.32 10.39
C PHE A 17 -18.98 -7.30 9.30
N GLN A 18 -18.09 -6.36 9.63
CA GLN A 18 -17.42 -5.51 8.64
C GLN A 18 -16.12 -6.20 8.25
N GLN A 19 -15.88 -6.37 6.94
CA GLN A 19 -14.67 -7.00 6.44
C GLN A 19 -13.46 -6.07 6.69
N GLU A 20 -12.39 -6.63 7.26
CA GLU A 20 -11.10 -5.95 7.38
C GLU A 20 -10.17 -6.45 6.28
N ALA A 21 -9.61 -5.53 5.49
CA ALA A 21 -8.65 -5.86 4.44
C ALA A 21 -7.24 -5.95 5.03
N PHE A 22 -6.69 -7.16 5.10
CA PHE A 22 -5.30 -7.40 5.48
C PHE A 22 -4.43 -7.56 4.23
N LYS A 23 -3.20 -7.03 4.26
CA LYS A 23 -2.28 -7.07 3.13
C LYS A 23 -0.88 -7.52 3.56
N ILE A 24 -0.29 -8.43 2.80
CA ILE A 24 1.09 -8.88 2.98
C ILE A 24 1.92 -8.29 1.83
N VAL A 25 2.92 -7.48 2.18
CA VAL A 25 3.78 -6.77 1.21
C VAL A 25 5.20 -7.29 1.37
N GLY A 26 5.79 -7.76 0.28
CA GLY A 26 7.19 -8.20 0.26
C GLY A 26 8.16 -7.01 0.39
N PRO A 27 9.37 -7.23 0.93
CA PRO A 27 10.37 -6.16 1.10
C PRO A 27 10.80 -5.52 -0.23
N ASP A 28 10.68 -6.25 -1.34
CA ASP A 28 11.04 -5.79 -2.69
C ASP A 28 9.93 -4.99 -3.38
N VAL A 29 8.75 -4.89 -2.77
CA VAL A 29 7.61 -4.16 -3.34
C VAL A 29 7.60 -2.74 -2.82
N ASN A 30 7.69 -1.77 -3.72
CA ASN A 30 7.60 -0.36 -3.40
C ASN A 30 6.29 0.24 -3.92
N GLY A 31 5.80 1.27 -3.25
CA GLY A 31 4.64 2.05 -3.70
C GLY A 31 3.29 1.31 -3.67
N PHE A 32 3.18 0.17 -2.97
CA PHE A 32 1.91 -0.55 -2.85
C PHE A 32 0.88 0.21 -2.01
N LYS A 33 -0.28 0.51 -2.61
CA LYS A 33 -1.42 1.17 -1.96
C LYS A 33 -2.70 0.38 -2.23
N LEU A 34 -3.55 0.33 -1.21
CA LEU A 34 -4.90 -0.23 -1.27
C LEU A 34 -5.85 0.89 -0.83
N ASP A 35 -6.87 1.17 -1.63
CA ASP A 35 -7.85 2.22 -1.33
C ASP A 35 -9.03 1.70 -0.49
N SER A 36 -9.94 2.59 -0.11
CA SER A 36 -11.15 2.24 0.66
C SER A 36 -12.17 1.41 -0.11
N MET A 37 -11.93 1.18 -1.40
CA MET A 37 -12.72 0.30 -2.26
C MET A 37 -12.03 -1.05 -2.49
N GLU A 38 -10.99 -1.35 -1.71
CA GLU A 38 -10.17 -2.56 -1.84
C GLU A 38 -9.48 -2.69 -3.22
N MET A 39 -9.24 -1.56 -3.89
CA MET A 39 -8.54 -1.54 -5.18
C MET A 39 -7.06 -1.24 -5.00
N VAL A 40 -6.24 -1.88 -5.83
CA VAL A 40 -4.78 -1.72 -5.84
C VAL A 40 -4.40 -0.63 -6.84
N ASP A 41 -3.56 0.31 -6.41
CA ASP A 41 -2.91 1.27 -7.31
C ASP A 41 -1.77 0.59 -8.06
N TRP A 42 -2.07 0.16 -9.29
CA TRP A 42 -1.10 -0.49 -10.17
C TRP A 42 -0.07 0.47 -10.78
N TYR A 43 -0.37 1.77 -10.81
CA TYR A 43 0.52 2.76 -11.45
C TYR A 43 1.68 3.13 -10.54
N SER A 44 1.46 3.18 -9.22
CA SER A 44 2.51 3.44 -8.24
C SER A 44 3.28 2.18 -7.82
N LEU A 45 2.84 1.01 -8.25
CA LEU A 45 3.43 -0.27 -7.83
C LEU A 45 4.73 -0.54 -8.58
N GLU A 46 5.82 -0.68 -7.83
CA GLU A 46 7.14 -0.96 -8.37
C GLU A 46 7.77 -2.17 -7.69
N LEU A 47 8.55 -2.93 -8.46
CA LEU A 47 9.35 -4.03 -7.94
C LEU A 47 10.83 -3.64 -7.96
N LYS A 48 11.47 -3.68 -6.80
CA LYS A 48 12.91 -3.48 -6.68
C LYS A 48 13.64 -4.73 -7.15
N LYS A 49 14.70 -4.54 -7.94
CA LYS A 49 15.61 -5.62 -8.30
C LYS A 49 16.65 -5.79 -7.18
N PRO A 50 16.78 -6.98 -6.56
CA PRO A 50 17.65 -7.19 -5.39
C PRO A 50 19.17 -7.03 -5.66
N GLU A 51 19.59 -6.98 -6.92
CA GLU A 51 21.01 -6.99 -7.30
C GLU A 51 21.69 -5.60 -7.26
N LEU A 52 20.93 -4.49 -7.26
CA LEU A 52 21.48 -3.13 -7.44
C LEU A 52 21.87 -2.42 -6.13
N GLU A 53 21.33 -2.83 -4.97
CA GLU A 53 21.61 -2.13 -3.70
C GLU A 53 23.03 -2.35 -3.17
N LYS A 54 23.73 -3.41 -3.59
CA LYS A 54 25.12 -3.65 -3.19
C LYS A 54 26.15 -2.71 -3.85
N GLN A 55 25.82 -2.06 -4.96
CA GLN A 55 26.78 -1.23 -5.71
C GLN A 55 26.77 0.24 -5.29
N THR A 56 25.63 0.79 -4.87
CA THR A 56 25.54 2.22 -4.48
C THR A 56 26.25 2.52 -3.17
N SER A 57 26.40 1.54 -2.26
CA SER A 57 27.14 1.75 -1.00
C SER A 57 28.67 1.71 -1.16
N MET A 58 29.21 1.53 -2.37
CA MET A 58 30.66 1.43 -2.62
C MET A 58 31.27 2.63 -3.35
N ILE A 59 30.49 3.66 -3.68
CA ILE A 59 31.02 4.87 -4.34
C ILE A 59 31.27 5.93 -3.26
N PRO A 60 32.53 6.27 -2.91
CA PRO A 60 32.79 7.46 -2.12
C PRO A 60 32.44 8.68 -2.97
N GLU A 61 31.62 9.59 -2.44
CA GLU A 61 31.40 10.91 -3.02
C GLU A 61 32.76 11.60 -3.19
N VAL A 62 33.26 11.67 -4.43
CA VAL A 62 34.43 12.49 -4.74
C VAL A 62 33.93 13.93 -4.88
N SER A 63 34.20 14.74 -3.87
CA SER A 63 33.97 16.19 -3.88
C SER A 63 34.76 16.84 -5.02
N PRO A 64 34.12 17.57 -5.96
CA PRO A 64 34.82 18.26 -7.01
C PRO A 64 35.29 19.63 -6.50
N SER A 65 36.48 19.67 -5.92
CA SER A 65 37.20 20.92 -5.66
C SER A 65 38.69 20.69 -5.78
N GLU A 66 39.19 20.78 -7.02
CA GLU A 66 40.56 21.19 -7.42
C GLU A 66 40.77 20.83 -8.90
N VAL A 67 40.32 21.72 -9.81
CA VAL A 67 41.01 22.03 -11.09
C VAL A 67 40.77 23.51 -11.38
#